data_AF-A0A1M6QV69-F1
#
_entry.id   AF-A0A1M6QV69-F1
#
_cell.length_a   1.000
_cell.length_b   1.000
_cell.length_c   1.000
_cell.angle_alpha   90.00
_cell.angle_beta   90.00
_cell.angle_gamma   90.00
#
_symmetry.space_group_name_H-M   'P 1'
#
loop_
_entity.id
_entity.type
_entity.pdbx_description
1 polymer ?
#
loop_
_entity_poly.entity_id
_entity_poly.type
_entity_poly.pdbx_seq_one_letter_code
_entity_poly.pdbx_strand_id
1 'polypeptide(L)'
;MLAEIIYKLMLYGFLMVLFAGSYALMYSFGRSSSSSFLVKLSYIFAFLEFLAGFGMVSMDYLHTFWKVIILFSSVAYLFIPPLMWKVVVLFHKRHG
;
A
#
# COMPACT_ATOMS: atom_id res chain seq x y z
N MET A 1 -22.92 14.29 -11.53
CA MET A 1 -21.54 14.83 -11.53
C MET A 1 -20.88 14.71 -10.16
N LEU A 2 -21.38 15.39 -9.11
CA LEU A 2 -20.78 15.30 -7.76
C LEU A 2 -20.77 13.87 -7.17
N ALA A 3 -21.89 13.15 -7.26
CA ALA A 3 -21.99 11.78 -6.76
C ALA A 3 -20.99 10.82 -7.41
N GLU A 4 -20.70 10.99 -8.70
CA GLU A 4 -19.73 10.18 -9.43
C GLU A 4 -18.29 10.49 -8.99
N ILE A 5 -17.98 11.77 -8.77
CA ILE A 5 -16.69 12.22 -8.22
C ILE A 5 -16.44 11.59 -6.84
N ILE A 6 -17.44 11.69 -5.95
CA ILE A 6 -17.36 11.11 -4.60
C ILE A 6 -17.20 9.60 -4.68
N TYR A 7 -18.00 8.92 -5.52
CA TYR A 7 -17.90 7.48 -5.71
C TYR A 7 -16.50 7.04 -6.15
N LYS A 8 -15.92 7.71 -7.17
CA LYS A 8 -14.57 7.38 -7.64
C LYS A 8 -13.52 7.60 -6.56
N LEU A 9 -13.61 8.70 -5.79
CA LEU A 9 -12.71 8.94 -4.66
C LEU A 9 -12.79 7.85 -3.60
N MET A 10 -14.00 7.49 -3.21
CA MET A 10 -14.23 6.42 -2.23
C MET A 10 -13.71 5.08 -2.75
N LEU A 11 -13.94 4.76 -4.02
CA LEU A 11 -13.50 3.52 -4.63
C LEU A 11 -11.97 3.41 -4.66
N TYR A 12 -11.27 4.42 -5.20
CA TYR A 12 -9.80 4.36 -5.24
C TYR A 12 -9.17 4.44 -3.86
N GLY A 13 -9.73 5.24 -2.95
CA GLY A 13 -9.28 5.29 -1.55
C GLY A 13 -9.43 3.95 -0.84
N PHE A 14 -10.60 3.30 -1.00
CA PHE A 14 -10.85 1.97 -0.47
C PHE A 14 -9.88 0.93 -1.06
N LEU A 15 -9.72 0.92 -2.38
CA LEU A 15 -8.82 -0.02 -3.06
C LEU A 15 -7.36 0.19 -2.63
N MET A 16 -6.91 1.43 -2.47
CA MET A 16 -5.57 1.73 -1.98
C MET A 16 -5.34 1.12 -0.59
N VAL A 17 -6.25 1.36 0.36
CA VAL A 17 -6.14 0.80 1.72
C VAL A 17 -6.22 -0.73 1.71
N LEU A 18 -7.14 -1.30 0.93
CA LEU A 18 -7.30 -2.75 0.80
C LEU A 18 -6.01 -3.41 0.30
N PHE A 19 -5.44 -2.88 -0.78
CA PHE A 19 -4.21 -3.42 -1.38
C PHE A 19 -2.99 -3.20 -0.51
N ALA A 20 -2.86 -2.05 0.16
CA ALA A 20 -1.80 -1.81 1.15
C ALA A 20 -1.85 -2.84 2.30
N GLY A 21 -3.06 -3.12 2.81
CA GLY A 21 -3.28 -4.13 3.84
C GLY A 21 -2.95 -5.54 3.36
N SER A 22 -3.44 -5.93 2.17
CA SER A 22 -3.12 -7.22 1.56
C SER A 22 -1.62 -7.39 1.32
N TYR A 23 -0.94 -6.34 0.84
CA TYR A 23 0.51 -6.33 0.66
C TYR A 23 1.22 -6.61 1.99
N ALA A 24 0.93 -5.84 3.04
CA ALA A 24 1.56 -6.01 4.34
C ALA A 24 1.32 -7.40 4.95
N LEU A 25 0.10 -7.91 4.89
CA LEU A 25 -0.27 -9.24 5.41
C LEU A 25 0.44 -10.36 4.65
N MET A 26 0.38 -10.36 3.32
CA MET A 26 0.99 -11.41 2.51
C MET A 26 2.51 -11.36 2.55
N TYR A 27 3.10 -10.17 2.58
CA TYR A 27 4.54 -10.03 2.74
C TYR A 27 4.98 -10.63 4.07
N SER A 28 4.33 -10.24 5.17
CA SER A 28 4.66 -10.73 6.51
C SER A 28 4.45 -12.25 6.62
N PHE A 29 3.32 -12.76 6.14
CA PHE A 29 3.04 -14.20 6.15
C PHE A 29 4.03 -14.99 5.27
N GLY A 30 4.37 -14.46 4.09
CA GLY A 30 5.38 -15.05 3.21
C GLY A 30 6.77 -15.09 3.84
N ARG A 31 7.16 -14.05 4.58
CA ARG A 31 8.43 -14.03 5.31
C ARG A 31 8.41 -14.98 6.51
N SER A 32 7.33 -15.06 7.27
CA SER A 32 7.18 -16.00 8.40
C SER A 32 7.19 -17.46 7.94
N SER A 33 6.53 -17.78 6.83
CA SER A 33 6.45 -19.13 6.27
C SER A 33 7.64 -19.50 5.37
N SER A 34 8.64 -18.60 5.21
CA SER A 34 9.73 -18.75 4.24
C SER A 34 9.28 -18.99 2.79
N SER A 35 8.03 -18.64 2.46
CA SER A 35 7.46 -18.83 1.12
C SER A 35 7.80 -17.65 0.21
N SER A 36 8.74 -17.89 -0.71
CA SER A 36 9.12 -16.91 -1.73
C SER A 36 7.97 -16.56 -2.68
N PHE A 37 7.02 -17.49 -2.89
CA PHE A 37 5.84 -17.25 -3.72
C PHE A 37 4.93 -16.19 -3.11
N LEU A 38 4.61 -16.31 -1.82
CA LEU A 38 3.76 -15.34 -1.12
C LEU A 38 4.38 -13.95 -1.07
N VAL A 39 5.71 -13.86 -0.89
CA VAL A 39 6.42 -12.58 -0.96
C VAL A 39 6.32 -11.97 -2.35
N LYS A 40 6.53 -12.75 -3.43
CA LYS A 40 6.37 -12.24 -4.81
C LYS A 40 4.94 -11.79 -5.09
N LEU A 41 3.95 -12.57 -4.66
CA LEU A 41 2.54 -12.26 -4.81
C LEU A 41 2.15 -10.98 -4.05
N SER A 42 2.74 -10.74 -2.87
CA SER A 42 2.52 -9.52 -2.10
C SER A 42 2.89 -8.25 -2.88
N TYR A 43 3.94 -8.29 -3.73
CA TYR A 43 4.32 -7.14 -4.54
C TYR A 43 3.34 -6.82 -5.67
N ILE A 44 2.49 -7.77 -6.07
CA ILE A 44 1.36 -7.49 -6.97
C ILE A 44 0.39 -6.55 -6.26
N PHE A 45 0.10 -6.79 -4.98
CA PHE A 45 -0.75 -5.88 -4.19
C PHE A 45 -0.09 -4.52 -3.96
N ALA A 46 1.23 -4.47 -3.77
CA ALA A 46 1.97 -3.20 -3.70
C ALA A 46 1.81 -2.38 -5.00
N PHE A 47 1.89 -3.04 -6.16
CA PHE A 47 1.66 -2.38 -7.45
C PHE A 47 0.20 -1.92 -7.63
N LEU A 48 -0.77 -2.75 -7.23
CA LEU A 48 -2.20 -2.40 -7.28
C LEU A 48 -2.55 -1.24 -6.35
N GLU A 49 -1.96 -1.19 -5.15
CA GLU A 49 -2.07 -0.04 -4.24
C GLU A 49 -1.57 1.24 -4.92
N PHE A 50 -0.37 1.18 -5.52
CA PHE A 50 0.21 2.32 -6.23
C PHE A 50 -0.71 2.80 -7.36
N LEU A 51 -1.27 1.88 -8.15
CA LEU A 51 -2.23 2.20 -9.20
C LEU A 51 -3.51 2.85 -8.65
N ALA A 52 -4.03 2.36 -7.53
CA ALA A 52 -5.21 2.94 -6.89
C ALA A 52 -4.94 4.37 -6.40
N GLY A 53 -3.78 4.60 -5.76
CA GLY A 53 -3.33 5.93 -5.36
C GLY A 53 -3.13 6.87 -6.55
N PHE A 54 -2.49 6.38 -7.61
CA PHE A 54 -2.30 7.13 -8.85
C PHE A 54 -3.64 7.51 -9.52
N GLY A 55 -4.64 6.63 -9.43
CA GLY A 55 -6.02 6.91 -9.85
C GLY A 55 -6.63 8.13 -9.15
N MET A 56 -6.36 8.31 -7.85
CA MET A 56 -6.79 9.52 -7.11
C MET A 56 -6.00 10.77 -7.51
N VAL A 57 -4.69 10.64 -7.71
CA VAL A 57 -3.81 11.76 -8.10
C VAL A 57 -4.20 12.33 -9.47
N SER A 58 -4.67 11.47 -10.37
CA SER A 58 -5.05 11.83 -11.74
C SER A 58 -6.38 12.59 -11.83
N MET A 59 -7.09 12.81 -10.71
CA MET A 59 -8.39 13.48 -10.71
C MET A 59 -8.26 15.00 -10.61
N ASP A 60 -8.94 15.75 -11.48
CA ASP A 60 -8.81 17.22 -11.55
C ASP A 60 -9.42 17.97 -10.36
N TYR A 61 -10.33 17.35 -9.63
CA TYR A 61 -11.03 17.96 -8.49
C TYR A 61 -10.28 17.88 -7.16
N LEU A 62 -9.14 17.19 -7.11
CA LEU A 62 -8.30 17.17 -5.91
C LEU A 62 -7.34 18.37 -5.90
N HIS A 63 -7.29 19.10 -4.79
CA HIS A 63 -6.28 20.15 -4.62
C HIS A 63 -4.86 19.55 -4.69
N THR A 64 -3.92 20.27 -5.31
CA THR A 64 -2.54 19.80 -5.55
C THR A 64 -1.86 19.31 -4.28
N PHE A 65 -2.08 19.97 -3.15
CA PHE A 65 -1.57 19.53 -1.84
C PHE A 65 -1.95 18.07 -1.52
N TRP A 66 -3.21 17.69 -1.71
CA TRP A 66 -3.68 16.33 -1.44
C TRP A 66 -3.13 15.33 -2.45
N LYS A 67 -2.96 15.72 -3.71
CA LYS A 67 -2.33 14.88 -4.74
C LYS A 67 -0.90 14.51 -4.34
N VAL A 68 -0.13 15.48 -3.84
CA VAL A 68 1.24 15.26 -3.39
C VAL A 68 1.26 14.30 -2.19
N ILE A 69 0.39 14.50 -1.20
CA ILE A 69 0.30 13.61 -0.03
C ILE A 69 -0.03 12.17 -0.47
N ILE A 70 -1.03 12.00 -1.32
CA ILE A 70 -1.44 10.68 -1.80
C ILE A 70 -0.30 10.02 -2.56
N LEU A 71 0.31 10.73 -3.52
CA LEU A 71 1.42 10.18 -4.31
C LEU A 71 2.60 9.78 -3.42
N PHE A 72 2.98 10.65 -2.48
CA PHE A 72 4.03 10.35 -1.51
C PHE A 72 3.68 9.11 -0.68
N SER A 73 2.43 9.02 -0.21
CA SER A 73 1.95 7.90 0.59
C SER A 73 2.01 6.59 -0.20
N SER A 74 1.45 6.57 -1.42
CA SER A 74 1.46 5.40 -2.31
C SER A 74 2.87 4.90 -2.63
N VAL A 75 3.86 5.80 -2.74
CA VAL A 75 5.27 5.42 -2.92
C VAL A 75 5.86 4.91 -1.60
N ALA A 76 5.61 5.60 -0.49
CA ALA A 76 6.15 5.23 0.82
C ALA A 76 5.70 3.82 1.23
N TYR A 77 4.43 3.48 1.03
CA TYR A 77 3.88 2.17 1.37
C TYR A 77 4.54 0.99 0.64
N LEU A 78 5.14 1.20 -0.54
CA LEU A 78 5.94 0.17 -1.23
C LEU A 78 7.13 -0.31 -0.39
N PHE A 79 7.65 0.55 0.49
CA PHE A 79 8.83 0.26 1.30
C PHE A 79 8.48 -0.09 2.74
N ILE A 80 7.29 0.26 3.23
CA ILE A 80 6.91 0.07 4.63
C ILE A 80 6.98 -1.41 5.05
N PRO A 81 6.32 -2.39 4.38
CA PRO A 81 6.37 -3.78 4.85
C PRO A 81 7.78 -4.41 4.86
N PRO A 82 8.62 -4.23 3.82
CA PRO A 82 10.00 -4.73 3.85
C PRO A 82 10.86 -4.09 4.95
N LEU A 83 10.74 -2.78 5.15
CA LEU A 83 11.49 -2.07 6.20
C LEU A 83 11.02 -2.49 7.59
N MET A 84 9.71 -2.52 7.81
CA MET A 84 9.12 -2.88 9.09
C MET A 84 9.42 -4.34 9.46
N TRP A 85 9.43 -5.25 8.48
CA TRP A 85 9.85 -6.63 8.71
C TRP A 85 11.28 -6.73 9.25
N LYS A 86 12.22 -5.94 8.72
CA LYS A 86 13.60 -5.90 9.24
C LYS A 86 13.64 -5.44 10.70
N VAL A 87 12.83 -4.44 11.04
CA VAL A 87 12.68 -3.94 12.41
C VAL A 87 12.15 -5.03 13.34
N VAL A 88 11.08 -5.73 12.94
CA VAL A 88 10.52 -6.87 13.70
C VAL A 88 11.55 -7.96 13.93
N VAL A 89 12.30 -8.36 12.90
CA VAL A 89 13.38 -9.35 13.02
C VAL A 89 14.46 -8.88 13.99
N LEU A 90 14.84 -7.60 13.95
CA LEU A 90 15.86 -7.04 14.83
C LEU A 90 15.41 -7.03 16.30
N PHE A 91 14.15 -6.66 16.56
CA PHE A 91 13.57 -6.74 17.91
C PHE A 91 13.52 -8.17 18.42
N HIS A 92 13.10 -9.12 17.58
CA HIS A 92 13.04 -10.52 17.96
C HIS A 92 14.44 -11.08 18.31
N LYS A 93 15.48 -10.70 17.56
CA LYS A 93 16.86 -11.11 17.88
C LYS A 93 17.42 -10.49 19.17
N ARG A 94 16.93 -9.31 19.56
CA ARG A 94 17.42 -8.59 20.75
C ARG A 94 16.72 -9.03 22.05
N HIS A 95 15.48 -9.50 21.95
CA HIS A 95 14.62 -9.78 23.11
C HIS A 95 14.03 -11.21 23.15
N GLY A 96 14.25 -12.01 22.12
CA GLY A 96 13.81 -13.42 22.03
C GLY A 96 14.89 -14.42 22.38
#